data_AF-X1JIU3-F1
#
_entry.id   AF-X1JIU3-F1
#
_cell.length_a   1.000
_cell.length_b   1.000
_cell.length_c   1.000
_cell.angle_alpha   90.00
_cell.angle_beta   90.00
_cell.angle_gamma   90.00
#
_symmetry.space_group_name_H-M   'P 1'
#
loop_
_entity.id
_entity.type
_entity.pdbx_description
1 polymer ?
#
loop_
_entity_poly.entity_id
_entity_poly.type
_entity_poly.pdbx_seq_one_letter_code
_entity_poly.pdbx_strand_id
1 'polypeptide(L)'
;MLANLGVKIKEFARNRGAANFQGRSRRAINYFPGKSLAPDTWIRLALCNRQPLLPQLIGIEAEKLSGCVKIESQRFKSRSAVLIYRGRVIACVYGSKKVPQQLFGPEGYACIMSEISSVHVDVSSYVLNDEVVLSAASMFHGGIFNASHKEDPVRALSNCMQFIEDLAAPGSIAVVDQAGDPVCLLYVSGGSLLGINSLNSNVAEKDIRTLWQYLQKNPEAKVMANSIVTDNNSVIGLTFSLLGHPVNRSAAGDSTTGSSLSGCSSGSISR
;
A
#
# COMPACT_ATOMS: atom_id res chain seq x y z
N MET A 1 -1.59 -9.67 -16.21
CA MET A 1 -0.56 -10.06 -15.21
C MET A 1 -1.07 -9.90 -13.75
N LEU A 2 -2.32 -10.30 -13.45
CA LEU A 2 -2.92 -10.14 -12.09
C LEU A 2 -2.97 -11.46 -11.27
N ALA A 3 -2.51 -12.58 -11.85
CA ALA A 3 -2.61 -13.90 -11.23
C ALA A 3 -1.63 -14.15 -10.06
N ASN A 4 -0.65 -13.27 -9.84
CA ASN A 4 0.37 -13.45 -8.81
C ASN A 4 0.04 -12.79 -7.45
N LEU A 5 -1.02 -11.96 -7.35
CA LEU A 5 -1.41 -11.34 -6.07
C LEU A 5 -2.08 -12.33 -5.11
N GLY A 6 -2.96 -13.19 -5.63
CA GLY A 6 -3.69 -14.18 -4.84
C GLY A 6 -2.83 -15.32 -4.31
N VAL A 7 -1.72 -15.64 -4.98
CA VAL A 7 -0.77 -16.70 -4.56
C VAL A 7 0.23 -16.18 -3.52
N LYS A 8 0.71 -14.94 -3.66
CA LYS A 8 1.79 -14.37 -2.83
C LYS A 8 1.35 -13.94 -1.42
N ILE A 9 0.11 -13.49 -1.24
CA ILE A 9 -0.47 -13.27 0.10
C ILE A 9 -0.98 -14.60 0.69
N LYS A 10 -1.39 -15.55 -0.16
CA LYS A 10 -1.65 -16.93 0.28
C LYS A 10 -0.38 -17.56 0.83
N GLU A 11 0.82 -17.39 0.30
CA GLU A 11 2.03 -17.93 0.97
C GLU A 11 2.29 -17.31 2.36
N PHE A 12 1.97 -16.03 2.54
CA PHE A 12 1.94 -15.39 3.86
C PHE A 12 0.89 -15.98 4.81
N ALA A 13 -0.23 -16.49 4.28
CA ALA A 13 -1.36 -17.03 5.04
C ALA A 13 -1.44 -18.58 5.12
N ARG A 14 -0.78 -19.29 4.21
CA ARG A 14 -0.93 -20.74 3.93
C ARG A 14 0.09 -21.58 4.70
N ASN A 15 1.16 -20.97 5.20
CA ASN A 15 2.12 -21.61 6.09
C ASN A 15 1.69 -21.68 7.57
N ARG A 16 0.49 -21.24 7.93
CA ARG A 16 0.01 -21.37 9.32
C ARG A 16 -1.34 -22.06 9.33
N GLY A 17 -1.31 -23.30 9.82
CA GLY A 17 -2.50 -24.06 10.18
C GLY A 17 -3.43 -23.22 11.07
N ALA A 18 -4.70 -23.57 11.05
CA ALA A 18 -5.77 -22.96 11.83
C ALA A 18 -5.47 -23.05 13.35
N ALA A 19 -4.61 -22.15 13.83
CA ALA A 19 -4.41 -21.90 15.24
C ALA A 19 -5.14 -20.59 15.59
N ASN A 20 -5.82 -20.61 16.73
CA ASN A 20 -6.64 -19.52 17.23
C ASN A 20 -5.81 -18.25 17.48
N PHE A 21 -5.74 -17.33 16.51
CA PHE A 21 -5.01 -16.07 16.64
C PHE A 21 -5.88 -14.95 17.26
N GLN A 22 -5.35 -14.27 18.27
CA GLN A 22 -5.99 -13.13 18.93
C GLN A 22 -6.08 -11.90 17.99
N GLY A 23 -7.29 -11.32 17.88
CA GLY A 23 -7.70 -10.37 16.82
C GLY A 23 -7.11 -8.95 16.81
N ARG A 24 -5.94 -8.70 17.40
CA ARG A 24 -5.24 -7.39 17.32
C ARG A 24 -4.25 -7.32 16.14
N SER A 25 -3.59 -8.44 15.80
CA SER A 25 -2.50 -8.51 14.81
C SER A 25 -2.91 -8.58 13.33
N ARG A 26 -4.17 -8.95 13.01
CA ARG A 26 -4.65 -9.15 11.62
C ARG A 26 -5.49 -8.00 11.05
N ARG A 27 -5.44 -6.82 11.66
CA ARG A 27 -6.34 -5.73 11.25
C ARG A 27 -5.77 -5.05 10.01
N ALA A 28 -6.58 -4.96 8.95
CA ALA A 28 -6.21 -4.31 7.69
C ALA A 28 -5.58 -2.92 7.89
N ILE A 29 -6.09 -2.16 8.86
CA ILE A 29 -5.62 -0.82 9.24
C ILE A 29 -4.18 -0.78 9.78
N ASN A 30 -3.63 -1.92 10.25
CA ASN A 30 -2.31 -1.98 10.85
C ASN A 30 -1.19 -2.08 9.80
N TYR A 31 -1.52 -2.46 8.55
CA TYR A 31 -0.54 -2.45 7.45
C TYR A 31 -0.19 -1.04 6.95
N PHE A 32 -0.96 -0.03 7.38
CA PHE A 32 -0.84 1.32 6.86
C PHE A 32 -0.29 2.30 7.91
N PRO A 33 0.52 3.29 7.48
CA PRO A 33 1.12 4.31 8.35
C PRO A 33 0.13 4.90 9.34
N GLY A 34 0.55 5.14 10.58
CA GLY A 34 -0.25 5.85 11.58
C GLY A 34 -0.34 7.35 11.31
N LYS A 35 -1.32 8.02 11.93
CA LYS A 35 -1.48 9.48 11.85
C LYS A 35 -0.27 10.23 12.43
N SER A 36 0.51 9.61 13.31
CA SER A 36 1.74 10.18 13.86
C SER A 36 2.83 10.43 12.81
N LEU A 37 2.71 9.82 11.64
CA LEU A 37 3.58 10.04 10.48
C LEU A 37 3.06 11.12 9.53
N ALA A 38 1.91 11.73 9.84
CA ALA A 38 1.42 12.89 9.10
C ALA A 38 2.31 14.10 9.39
N PRO A 39 2.68 14.89 8.36
CA PRO A 39 3.41 16.13 8.56
C PRO A 39 2.51 17.18 9.22
N ASP A 40 3.10 18.11 9.97
CA ASP A 40 2.37 19.25 10.53
C ASP A 40 2.10 20.27 9.41
N THR A 41 0.97 20.12 8.74
CA THR A 41 0.59 20.93 7.58
C THR A 41 -0.87 21.38 7.69
N TRP A 42 -1.17 22.53 7.09
CA TRP A 42 -2.53 23.05 7.02
C TRP A 42 -3.40 22.32 5.99
N ILE A 43 -2.77 21.67 5.00
CA ILE A 43 -3.44 20.85 3.99
C ILE A 43 -4.03 19.62 4.67
N ARG A 44 -5.32 19.34 4.43
CA ARG A 44 -6.02 18.22 5.04
C ARG A 44 -6.65 17.34 3.98
N LEU A 45 -6.36 16.04 4.08
CA LEU A 45 -7.15 15.03 3.40
C LEU A 45 -8.43 14.84 4.21
N ALA A 46 -9.49 15.54 3.82
CA ALA A 46 -10.77 15.52 4.50
C ALA A 46 -11.74 14.58 3.76
N LEU A 47 -11.75 13.30 4.15
CA LEU A 47 -12.77 12.36 3.71
C LEU A 47 -13.68 12.04 4.90
N CYS A 48 -14.96 12.38 4.78
CA CYS A 48 -15.96 12.11 5.80
C CYS A 48 -17.24 11.54 5.19
N ASN A 49 -17.91 10.68 5.93
CA ASN A 49 -19.18 10.07 5.55
C ASN A 49 -20.40 10.95 5.86
N ARG A 50 -20.20 12.16 6.40
CA ARG A 50 -21.27 13.13 6.72
C ARG A 50 -21.58 14.09 5.58
N GLN A 51 -20.75 14.11 4.54
CA GLN A 51 -20.92 14.93 3.35
C GLN A 51 -20.94 14.03 2.11
N PRO A 52 -21.50 14.50 0.98
CA PRO A 52 -21.44 13.76 -0.28
C PRO A 52 -19.99 13.36 -0.61
N LEU A 53 -19.76 12.08 -0.87
CA LEU A 53 -18.41 11.55 -1.07
C LEU A 53 -17.81 11.97 -2.41
N LEU A 54 -18.61 12.00 -3.47
CA LEU A 54 -18.12 12.24 -4.83
C LEU A 54 -17.33 13.57 -4.96
N PRO A 55 -17.82 14.73 -4.48
CA PRO A 55 -17.04 15.97 -4.49
C PRO A 55 -15.73 15.87 -3.71
N GLN A 56 -15.72 15.16 -2.58
CA GLN A 56 -14.51 14.97 -1.76
C GLN A 56 -13.47 14.14 -2.52
N LEU A 57 -13.88 13.04 -3.17
CA LEU A 57 -12.99 12.20 -3.98
C LEU A 57 -12.40 12.97 -5.17
N ILE A 58 -13.23 13.78 -5.85
CA ILE A 58 -12.78 14.65 -6.94
C ILE A 58 -11.75 15.67 -6.44
N GLY A 59 -11.98 16.28 -5.28
CA GLY A 59 -11.03 17.22 -4.68
C GLY A 59 -9.67 16.57 -4.39
N ILE A 60 -9.68 15.37 -3.79
CA ILE A 60 -8.45 14.60 -3.51
C ILE A 60 -7.68 14.26 -4.81
N GLU A 61 -8.39 13.87 -5.87
CA GLU A 61 -7.79 13.61 -7.19
C GLU A 61 -7.20 14.88 -7.82
N ALA A 62 -7.96 15.98 -7.81
CA ALA A 62 -7.58 17.24 -8.46
C ALA A 62 -6.38 17.91 -7.78
N GLU A 63 -6.37 17.92 -6.44
CA GLU A 63 -5.27 18.46 -5.63
C GLU A 63 -4.05 17.51 -5.57
N LYS A 64 -4.17 16.30 -6.12
CA LYS A 64 -3.14 15.26 -6.09
C LYS A 64 -2.63 15.00 -4.67
N LEU A 65 -3.54 14.87 -3.72
CA LEU A 65 -3.16 14.64 -2.32
C LEU A 65 -2.64 13.22 -2.11
N SER A 66 -1.60 13.09 -1.30
CA SER A 66 -1.07 11.82 -0.81
C SER A 66 -1.45 11.63 0.65
N GLY A 67 -1.83 10.42 1.03
CA GLY A 67 -2.29 10.16 2.39
C GLY A 67 -2.88 8.79 2.62
N CYS A 68 -3.47 8.62 3.80
CA CYS A 68 -4.10 7.39 4.22
C CYS A 68 -5.52 7.66 4.71
N VAL A 69 -6.43 6.75 4.37
CA VAL A 69 -7.80 6.71 4.85
C VAL A 69 -7.99 5.38 5.58
N LYS A 70 -8.34 5.43 6.85
CA LYS A 70 -8.70 4.28 7.69
C LYS A 70 -10.19 4.29 7.96
N ILE A 71 -10.82 3.14 7.81
CA ILE A 71 -12.27 2.98 7.83
C ILE A 71 -12.61 1.82 8.75
N GLU A 72 -13.45 2.06 9.75
CA GLU A 72 -13.99 1.02 10.62
C GLU A 72 -15.51 1.00 10.56
N SER A 73 -16.11 -0.18 10.38
CA SER A 73 -17.57 -0.33 10.47
C SER A 73 -17.99 -1.23 11.61
N GLN A 74 -18.79 -0.69 12.51
CA GLN A 74 -19.42 -1.50 13.57
C GLN A 74 -20.55 -2.39 13.03
N ARG A 75 -21.25 -1.94 11.98
CA ARG A 75 -22.34 -2.68 11.33
C ARG A 75 -21.81 -3.85 10.51
N PHE A 76 -20.84 -3.59 9.64
CA PHE A 76 -20.28 -4.61 8.76
C PHE A 76 -19.19 -5.46 9.44
N LYS A 77 -18.79 -5.09 10.67
CA LYS A 77 -17.66 -5.69 11.41
C LYS A 77 -16.40 -5.72 10.55
N SER A 78 -16.20 -4.65 9.79
CA SER A 78 -15.12 -4.47 8.84
C SER A 78 -14.11 -3.44 9.35
N ARG A 79 -12.87 -3.61 8.94
CA ARG A 79 -11.77 -2.65 9.08
C ARG A 79 -11.02 -2.64 7.79
N SER A 80 -10.78 -1.45 7.27
CA SER A 80 -10.21 -1.26 5.95
C SER A 80 -9.31 -0.05 5.95
N ALA A 81 -8.38 -0.02 5.00
CA ALA A 81 -7.52 1.12 4.79
C ALA A 81 -7.22 1.31 3.30
N VAL A 82 -7.08 2.56 2.90
CA VAL A 82 -6.76 3.01 1.55
C VAL A 82 -5.56 3.94 1.65
N LEU A 83 -4.56 3.68 0.82
CA LEU A 83 -3.38 4.50 0.66
C LEU A 83 -3.48 5.20 -0.69
N ILE A 84 -3.35 6.52 -0.65
CA ILE A 84 -3.54 7.42 -1.77
C ILE A 84 -2.19 8.04 -2.09
N TYR A 85 -1.75 7.89 -3.33
CA TYR A 85 -0.56 8.52 -3.88
C TYR A 85 -0.99 9.49 -4.98
N ARG A 86 -0.73 10.78 -4.78
CA ARG A 86 -1.02 11.85 -5.75
C ARG A 86 -2.44 11.81 -6.30
N GLY A 87 -3.41 11.68 -5.40
CA GLY A 87 -4.83 11.61 -5.72
C GLY A 87 -5.32 10.24 -6.18
N ARG A 88 -4.45 9.23 -6.31
CA ARG A 88 -4.82 7.91 -6.85
C ARG A 88 -4.64 6.82 -5.81
N VAL A 89 -5.47 5.78 -5.84
CA VAL A 89 -5.30 4.65 -4.93
C VAL A 89 -4.10 3.83 -5.37
N ILE A 90 -3.09 3.72 -4.51
CA ILE A 90 -1.92 2.87 -4.75
C ILE A 90 -2.05 1.53 -4.04
N ALA A 91 -2.67 1.48 -2.86
CA ALA A 91 -2.91 0.24 -2.14
C ALA A 91 -4.16 0.36 -1.29
N CYS A 92 -4.86 -0.74 -1.09
CA CYS A 92 -5.95 -0.80 -0.12
C CYS A 92 -6.15 -2.23 0.36
N VAL A 93 -6.64 -2.35 1.59
CA VAL A 93 -6.98 -3.63 2.21
C VAL A 93 -8.37 -3.50 2.82
N TYR A 94 -9.24 -4.45 2.50
CA TYR A 94 -10.53 -4.64 3.15
C TYR A 94 -10.50 -5.93 3.97
N GLY A 95 -10.89 -5.84 5.24
CA GLY A 95 -11.05 -7.01 6.11
C GLY A 95 -12.40 -6.97 6.81
N SER A 96 -13.08 -8.11 6.91
CA SER A 96 -14.36 -8.23 7.60
C SER A 96 -14.45 -9.55 8.37
N LYS A 97 -15.20 -9.59 9.48
CA LYS A 97 -15.50 -10.87 10.13
C LYS A 97 -16.29 -11.84 9.24
N LYS A 98 -17.03 -11.33 8.25
CA LYS A 98 -17.81 -12.15 7.31
C LYS A 98 -16.94 -12.77 6.22
N VAL A 99 -15.82 -12.12 5.89
CA VAL A 99 -14.91 -12.55 4.83
C VAL A 99 -13.58 -12.92 5.49
N PRO A 100 -13.28 -14.22 5.68
CA PRO A 100 -12.11 -14.65 6.44
C PRO A 100 -10.78 -14.25 5.78
N GLN A 101 -10.80 -13.96 4.49
CA GLN A 101 -9.65 -13.49 3.72
C GLN A 101 -9.70 -11.96 3.57
N GLN A 102 -8.54 -11.33 3.63
CA GLN A 102 -8.41 -9.91 3.29
C GLN A 102 -8.51 -9.74 1.78
N LEU A 103 -9.23 -8.71 1.34
CA LEU A 103 -9.35 -8.33 -0.06
C LEU A 103 -8.42 -7.14 -0.33
N PHE A 104 -7.79 -7.14 -1.50
CA PHE A 104 -6.78 -6.16 -1.89
C PHE A 104 -7.15 -5.49 -3.21
N GLY A 105 -6.55 -4.34 -3.49
CA GLY A 105 -6.71 -3.66 -4.78
C GLY A 105 -8.16 -3.29 -5.12
N PRO A 106 -8.53 -3.25 -6.40
CA PRO A 106 -9.85 -2.77 -6.83
C PRO A 106 -11.04 -3.51 -6.20
N GLU A 107 -10.92 -4.82 -5.96
CA GLU A 107 -11.96 -5.62 -5.32
C GLU A 107 -12.19 -5.20 -3.87
N GLY A 108 -11.11 -5.05 -3.09
CA GLY A 108 -11.19 -4.53 -1.73
C GLY A 108 -11.72 -3.10 -1.69
N TYR A 109 -11.31 -2.27 -2.66
CA TYR A 109 -11.78 -0.89 -2.78
C TYR A 109 -13.29 -0.81 -3.06
N ALA A 110 -13.84 -1.68 -3.92
CA ALA A 110 -15.26 -1.74 -4.19
C ALA A 110 -16.07 -2.04 -2.92
N CYS A 111 -15.61 -3.00 -2.09
CA CYS A 111 -16.23 -3.28 -0.79
C CYS A 111 -16.15 -2.06 0.14
N ILE A 112 -15.01 -1.38 0.20
CA ILE A 112 -14.85 -0.15 0.99
C ILE A 112 -15.88 0.91 0.55
N MET A 113 -15.99 1.15 -0.74
CA MET A 113 -16.87 2.17 -1.30
C MET A 113 -18.36 1.84 -1.14
N SER A 114 -18.73 0.56 -1.08
CA SER A 114 -20.11 0.15 -0.75
C SER A 114 -20.50 0.45 0.70
N GLU A 115 -19.53 0.52 1.62
CA GLU A 115 -19.78 0.65 3.05
C GLU A 115 -19.61 2.08 3.55
N ILE A 116 -18.69 2.84 2.97
CA ILE A 116 -18.21 4.14 3.48
C ILE A 116 -19.31 5.18 3.70
N SER A 117 -20.38 5.15 2.91
CA SER A 117 -21.54 6.06 3.06
C SER A 117 -22.44 5.72 4.26
N SER A 118 -22.20 4.61 4.95
CA SER A 118 -23.00 4.21 6.10
C SER A 118 -22.72 5.09 7.31
N VAL A 119 -23.79 5.44 8.04
CA VAL A 119 -23.69 6.19 9.31
C VAL A 119 -22.98 5.42 10.44
N HIS A 120 -22.79 4.11 10.29
CA HIS A 120 -22.08 3.25 11.25
C HIS A 120 -20.61 3.03 10.87
N VAL A 121 -20.08 3.89 10.02
CA VAL A 121 -18.69 3.88 9.59
C VAL A 121 -17.99 5.08 10.20
N ASP A 122 -16.84 4.81 10.80
CA ASP A 122 -15.89 5.82 11.25
C ASP A 122 -14.81 5.94 10.19
N VAL A 123 -14.64 7.14 9.63
CA VAL A 123 -13.60 7.46 8.64
C VAL A 123 -12.56 8.36 9.29
N SER A 124 -11.30 7.95 9.24
CA SER A 124 -10.15 8.74 9.65
C SER A 124 -9.23 8.93 8.46
N SER A 125 -8.97 10.17 8.09
CA SER A 125 -8.15 10.51 6.95
C SER A 125 -7.07 11.54 7.32
N TYR A 126 -5.88 11.40 6.74
CA TYR A 126 -4.75 12.29 6.98
C TYR A 126 -3.78 12.28 5.81
N VAL A 127 -3.12 13.43 5.61
CA VAL A 127 -2.06 13.60 4.62
C VAL A 127 -0.81 12.85 5.09
N LEU A 128 -0.06 12.33 4.14
CA LEU A 128 1.26 11.75 4.35
C LEU A 128 2.20 12.29 3.25
N ASN A 129 3.48 12.38 3.57
CA ASN A 129 4.50 12.66 2.55
C ASN A 129 4.50 11.55 1.49
N ASP A 130 4.75 11.92 0.23
CA ASP A 130 4.84 11.00 -0.90
C ASP A 130 5.78 9.82 -0.59
N GLU A 131 6.94 10.08 0.01
CA GLU A 131 7.92 9.05 0.37
C GLU A 131 7.35 8.03 1.37
N VAL A 132 6.62 8.47 2.40
CA VAL A 132 5.98 7.56 3.36
C VAL A 132 4.93 6.70 2.67
N VAL A 133 4.16 7.29 1.75
CA VAL A 133 3.17 6.57 0.94
C VAL A 133 3.85 5.52 0.07
N LEU A 134 4.93 5.86 -0.64
CA LEU A 134 5.64 4.91 -1.49
C LEU A 134 6.33 3.81 -0.70
N SER A 135 7.00 4.15 0.41
CA SER A 135 7.58 3.20 1.34
C SER A 135 6.51 2.22 1.86
N ALA A 136 5.33 2.70 2.26
CA ALA A 136 4.23 1.83 2.67
C ALA A 136 3.65 1.00 1.53
N ALA A 137 3.54 1.56 0.32
CA ALA A 137 3.08 0.85 -0.86
C ALA A 137 4.01 -0.31 -1.24
N SER A 138 5.29 -0.25 -0.85
CA SER A 138 6.26 -1.31 -1.14
C SER A 138 5.92 -2.66 -0.53
N MET A 139 5.15 -2.69 0.56
CA MET A 139 4.61 -3.94 1.10
C MET A 139 3.69 -4.68 0.12
N PHE A 140 3.05 -3.96 -0.79
CA PHE A 140 2.05 -4.50 -1.72
C PHE A 140 2.62 -4.74 -3.12
N HIS A 141 3.54 -3.88 -3.56
CA HIS A 141 4.05 -3.89 -4.94
C HIS A 141 5.56 -4.11 -5.05
N GLY A 142 6.29 -4.07 -3.94
CA GLY A 142 7.75 -4.13 -3.93
C GLY A 142 8.31 -5.53 -4.08
N GLY A 143 9.57 -5.60 -4.52
CA GLY A 143 10.39 -6.81 -4.45
C GLY A 143 10.71 -7.13 -2.99
N ILE A 144 10.64 -8.42 -2.64
CA ILE A 144 10.92 -8.90 -1.28
C ILE A 144 12.41 -9.19 -1.14
N PHE A 145 13.01 -8.68 -0.07
CA PHE A 145 14.31 -9.10 0.42
C PHE A 145 14.14 -9.73 1.80
N ASN A 146 14.51 -10.99 1.92
CA ASN A 146 14.51 -11.71 3.18
C ASN A 146 15.96 -11.90 3.61
N ALA A 147 16.31 -11.32 4.76
CA ALA A 147 17.56 -11.65 5.42
C ALA A 147 17.59 -13.17 5.74
N SER A 148 18.79 -13.75 5.82
CA SER A 148 18.94 -15.18 6.06
C SER A 148 18.26 -15.59 7.35
N HIS A 149 17.52 -16.72 7.36
CA HIS A 149 16.82 -17.22 8.55
C HIS A 149 17.73 -17.57 9.73
N LYS A 150 19.05 -17.67 9.51
CA LYS A 150 20.04 -17.93 10.55
C LYS A 150 20.74 -16.67 11.06
N GLU A 151 20.38 -15.51 10.50
CA GLU A 151 21.01 -14.25 10.85
C GLU A 151 20.38 -13.66 12.12
N ASP A 152 21.24 -13.10 12.97
CA ASP A 152 20.82 -12.33 14.13
C ASP A 152 19.86 -11.20 13.70
N PRO A 153 18.70 -11.00 14.37
CA PRO A 153 17.68 -10.06 13.89
C PRO A 153 18.14 -8.59 13.83
N VAL A 154 19.05 -8.23 14.73
CA VAL A 154 19.73 -6.92 14.79
C VAL A 154 20.56 -6.71 13.51
N ARG A 155 21.36 -7.70 13.12
CA ARG A 155 22.10 -7.68 11.85
C ARG A 155 21.17 -7.75 10.62
N ALA A 156 20.11 -8.54 10.68
CA ALA A 156 19.10 -8.63 9.62
C ALA A 156 18.44 -7.28 9.33
N LEU A 157 18.14 -6.50 10.38
CA LEU A 157 17.63 -5.13 10.25
C LEU A 157 18.63 -4.23 9.53
N SER A 158 19.91 -4.24 9.93
CA SER A 158 20.96 -3.48 9.23
C SER A 158 21.03 -3.82 7.75
N ASN A 159 21.04 -5.10 7.41
CA ASN A 159 21.12 -5.56 6.02
C ASN A 159 19.89 -5.13 5.21
N CYS A 160 18.70 -5.15 5.83
CA CYS A 160 17.48 -4.68 5.20
C CYS A 160 17.49 -3.17 4.95
N MET A 161 18.02 -2.37 5.89
CA MET A 161 18.19 -0.93 5.70
C MET A 161 19.21 -0.64 4.60
N GLN A 162 20.37 -1.32 4.61
CA GLN A 162 21.40 -1.18 3.59
C GLN A 162 20.87 -1.58 2.21
N PHE A 163 20.12 -2.67 2.10
CA PHE A 163 19.51 -3.08 0.83
C PHE A 163 18.59 -1.99 0.23
N ILE A 164 17.76 -1.34 1.06
CA ILE A 164 16.89 -0.25 0.60
C ILE A 164 17.71 0.99 0.21
N GLU A 165 18.78 1.27 0.95
CA GLU A 165 19.71 2.36 0.65
C GLU A 165 20.46 2.15 -0.67
N ASP A 166 21.02 0.96 -0.90
CA ASP A 166 21.76 0.60 -2.11
C ASP A 166 20.88 0.71 -3.38
N LEU A 167 19.58 0.43 -3.25
CA LEU A 167 18.61 0.60 -4.32
C LEU A 167 18.19 2.05 -4.56
N ALA A 168 18.55 2.97 -3.64
CA ALA A 168 18.10 4.36 -3.63
C ALA A 168 16.57 4.49 -3.82
N ALA A 169 15.82 3.58 -3.21
CA ALA A 169 14.39 3.40 -3.47
C ALA A 169 13.55 3.48 -2.18
N PRO A 170 12.26 3.82 -2.26
CA PRO A 170 11.34 3.68 -1.14
C PRO A 170 11.16 2.21 -0.76
N GLY A 171 11.16 1.93 0.53
CA GLY A 171 10.96 0.59 1.05
C GLY A 171 10.31 0.56 2.43
N SER A 172 9.86 -0.62 2.80
CA SER A 172 9.32 -0.91 4.12
C SER A 172 10.04 -2.11 4.72
N ILE A 173 10.23 -2.09 6.02
CA ILE A 173 10.77 -3.23 6.77
C ILE A 173 9.72 -3.69 7.77
N ALA A 174 9.34 -4.96 7.70
CA ALA A 174 8.44 -5.59 8.66
C ALA A 174 9.23 -6.38 9.69
N VAL A 175 8.89 -6.18 10.96
CA VAL A 175 9.42 -6.97 12.07
C VAL A 175 8.28 -7.79 12.66
N VAL A 176 8.50 -9.10 12.77
CA VAL A 176 7.56 -10.03 13.40
C VAL A 176 8.27 -10.79 14.51
N ASP A 177 7.53 -11.15 15.56
CA ASP A 177 8.08 -11.94 16.66
C ASP A 177 8.18 -13.44 16.33
N GLN A 178 8.58 -14.25 17.31
CA GLN A 178 8.70 -15.71 17.17
C GLN A 178 7.35 -16.41 16.89
N ALA A 179 6.24 -15.91 17.44
CA ALA A 179 4.89 -16.37 17.14
C ALA A 179 4.44 -15.90 15.74
N GLY A 180 5.23 -15.00 15.15
CA GLY A 180 5.02 -14.37 13.88
C GLY A 180 3.89 -13.35 13.93
N ASP A 181 3.65 -12.76 15.10
CA ASP A 181 2.83 -11.58 15.27
C ASP A 181 3.62 -10.33 14.83
N PRO A 182 3.00 -9.37 14.15
CA PRO A 182 3.66 -8.16 13.68
C PRO A 182 3.96 -7.24 14.87
N VAL A 183 5.23 -6.82 14.96
CA VAL A 183 5.75 -5.95 16.00
C VAL A 183 5.70 -4.50 15.54
N CYS A 184 6.25 -4.22 14.36
CA CYS A 184 6.21 -2.89 13.76
C CYS A 184 6.48 -2.95 12.25
N LEU A 185 6.17 -1.82 11.59
CA LEU A 185 6.54 -1.55 10.21
C LEU A 185 7.38 -0.27 10.18
N LEU A 186 8.56 -0.35 9.56
CA LEU A 186 9.42 0.80 9.32
C LEU A 186 9.22 1.26 7.88
N TYR A 187 9.23 2.57 7.68
CA TYR A 187 9.20 3.19 6.36
C TYR A 187 10.54 3.89 6.13
N VAL A 188 11.22 3.51 5.05
CA VAL A 188 12.57 3.95 4.72
C VAL A 188 12.60 4.43 3.27
N SER A 189 13.36 5.48 2.97
CA SER A 189 13.59 5.96 1.60
C SER A 189 15.00 6.54 1.52
N GLY A 190 15.79 6.13 0.53
CA GLY A 190 17.15 6.66 0.32
C GLY A 190 18.04 6.56 1.56
N GLY A 191 17.99 5.42 2.27
CA GLY A 191 18.73 5.19 3.53
C GLY A 191 18.19 5.92 4.77
N SER A 192 17.22 6.81 4.62
CA SER A 192 16.65 7.58 5.72
C SER A 192 15.40 6.92 6.30
N LEU A 193 15.34 6.81 7.63
CA LEU A 193 14.13 6.37 8.34
C LEU A 193 13.09 7.48 8.33
N LEU A 194 11.96 7.25 7.66
CA LEU A 194 10.84 8.17 7.61
C LEU A 194 9.92 8.03 8.83
N GLY A 195 9.82 6.81 9.37
CA GLY A 195 9.01 6.56 10.56
C GLY A 195 8.79 5.09 10.86
N ILE A 196 8.20 4.86 12.04
CA ILE A 196 7.85 3.53 12.55
C ILE A 196 6.36 3.53 12.92
N ASN A 197 5.61 2.61 12.33
CA ASN A 197 4.26 2.27 12.78
C ASN A 197 4.36 1.10 13.75
N SER A 198 4.26 1.40 15.05
CA SER A 198 4.41 0.40 16.10
C SER A 198 3.08 -0.32 16.37
N LEU A 199 3.15 -1.64 16.49
CA LEU A 199 2.02 -2.51 16.85
C LEU A 199 2.26 -3.20 18.21
N ASN A 200 3.41 -2.90 18.83
CA ASN A 200 3.84 -3.46 20.10
C ASN A 200 4.26 -2.33 21.05
N SER A 201 3.77 -2.34 22.29
CA SER A 201 4.05 -1.28 23.27
C SER A 201 5.53 -1.12 23.63
N ASN A 202 6.37 -2.13 23.35
CA ASN A 202 7.80 -2.10 23.62
C ASN A 202 8.60 -1.38 22.54
N VAL A 203 7.98 -1.04 21.41
CA VAL A 203 8.60 -0.26 20.32
C VAL A 203 7.89 1.08 20.25
N ALA A 204 8.62 2.15 20.50
CA ALA A 204 8.06 3.50 20.43
C ALA A 204 7.99 3.97 18.97
N GLU A 205 6.94 4.73 18.65
CA GLU A 205 6.86 5.40 17.36
C GLU A 205 8.03 6.39 17.22
N LYS A 206 8.73 6.35 16.08
CA LYS A 206 9.88 7.21 15.74
C LYS A 206 11.17 7.02 16.56
N ASP A 207 11.26 6.04 17.46
CA ASP A 207 12.53 5.73 18.15
C ASP A 207 13.07 4.36 17.74
N ILE A 208 13.96 4.35 16.74
CA ILE A 208 14.60 3.13 16.27
C ILE A 208 15.37 2.41 17.36
N ARG A 209 15.88 3.10 18.39
CA ARG A 209 16.65 2.49 19.49
C ARG A 209 15.80 1.52 20.30
N THR A 210 14.51 1.81 20.46
CA THR A 210 13.57 0.89 21.13
C THR A 210 13.37 -0.40 20.34
N LEU A 211 13.39 -0.32 19.00
CA LEU A 211 13.37 -1.49 18.14
C LEU A 211 14.65 -2.32 18.25
N TRP A 212 15.83 -1.67 18.25
CA TRP A 212 17.09 -2.38 18.47
C TRP A 212 17.10 -3.14 19.79
N GLN A 213 16.66 -2.50 20.88
CA GLN A 213 16.53 -3.13 22.19
C GLN A 213 15.52 -4.29 22.17
N TYR A 214 14.42 -4.15 21.42
CA TYR A 214 13.45 -5.22 21.23
C TYR A 214 14.09 -6.43 20.54
N LEU A 215 14.81 -6.23 19.44
CA LEU A 215 15.44 -7.30 18.67
C LEU A 215 16.52 -8.03 19.47
N GLN A 216 17.33 -7.31 20.25
CA GLN A 216 18.33 -7.91 21.15
C GLN A 216 17.69 -8.84 22.20
N LYS A 217 16.50 -8.50 22.68
CA LYS A 217 15.74 -9.31 23.65
C LYS A 217 14.96 -10.45 23.00
N ASN A 218 14.78 -10.42 21.68
CA ASN A 218 13.95 -11.37 20.94
C ASN A 218 14.75 -11.92 19.73
N PRO A 219 15.74 -12.81 19.98
CA PRO A 219 16.64 -13.31 18.93
C PRO A 219 15.95 -14.18 17.86
N GLU A 220 14.72 -14.63 18.11
CA GLU A 220 13.91 -15.38 17.14
C GLU A 220 12.99 -14.49 16.28
N ALA A 221 13.03 -13.17 16.47
CA ALA A 221 12.30 -12.22 15.64
C ALA A 221 12.76 -12.32 14.18
N LYS A 222 11.84 -12.08 13.24
CA LYS A 222 12.15 -12.09 11.81
C LYS A 222 12.00 -10.68 11.25
N VAL A 223 12.95 -10.32 10.40
CA VAL A 223 13.01 -9.03 9.73
C VAL A 223 12.94 -9.26 8.22
N MET A 224 12.03 -8.57 7.55
CA MET A 224 11.80 -8.68 6.11
C MET A 224 11.71 -7.30 5.51
N ALA A 225 12.29 -7.08 4.33
CA ALA A 225 12.22 -5.83 3.62
C ALA A 225 11.46 -5.97 2.31
N ASN A 226 10.81 -4.88 1.91
CA ASN A 226 10.24 -4.70 0.59
C ASN A 226 10.74 -3.37 0.02
N SER A 227 11.01 -3.31 -1.27
CA SER A 227 11.36 -2.06 -1.95
C SER A 227 10.70 -1.97 -3.32
N ILE A 228 10.24 -0.77 -3.69
CA ILE A 228 9.72 -0.47 -5.03
C ILE A 228 10.80 0.27 -5.80
N VAL A 229 11.44 -0.44 -6.73
CA VAL A 229 12.36 0.16 -7.70
C VAL A 229 11.56 0.49 -8.96
N THR A 230 10.98 1.68 -8.99
CA THR A 230 10.24 2.16 -10.16
C THR A 230 10.45 3.66 -10.32
N ASP A 231 10.58 4.13 -11.56
CA ASP A 231 10.48 5.56 -11.83
C ASP A 231 9.06 6.10 -11.52
N ASN A 232 8.93 7.42 -11.40
CA ASN A 232 7.65 8.06 -11.05
C ASN A 232 6.51 7.68 -12.03
N ASN A 233 6.81 7.46 -13.31
CA ASN A 233 5.80 7.11 -14.31
C ASN A 233 5.31 5.67 -14.16
N SER A 234 6.20 4.78 -13.73
CA SER A 234 5.93 3.38 -13.48
C SER A 234 5.10 3.19 -12.20
N VAL A 235 5.31 4.02 -11.17
CA VAL A 235 4.46 4.05 -9.96
C VAL A 235 3.00 4.30 -10.31
N ILE A 236 2.72 5.25 -11.23
CA ILE A 236 1.34 5.54 -11.65
C ILE A 236 0.67 4.32 -12.27
N GLY A 237 1.43 3.44 -12.94
CA GLY A 237 0.93 2.17 -13.47
C GLY A 237 0.44 1.18 -12.41
N LEU A 238 0.83 1.36 -11.14
CA LEU A 238 0.37 0.55 -10.00
C LEU A 238 -0.90 1.11 -9.34
N THR A 239 -1.37 2.29 -9.80
CA THR A 239 -2.48 3.02 -9.17
C THR A 239 -3.78 2.96 -9.98
N PHE A 240 -4.91 3.12 -9.30
CA PHE A 240 -6.22 3.29 -9.93
C PHE A 240 -6.96 4.52 -9.38
N SER A 241 -7.99 4.97 -10.11
CA SER A 241 -8.76 6.17 -9.74
C SER A 241 -9.55 5.95 -8.44
N LEU A 242 -9.63 6.99 -7.61
CA LEU A 242 -10.51 7.04 -6.45
C LEU A 242 -11.99 6.93 -6.86
N LEU A 243 -12.33 7.32 -8.08
CA LEU A 243 -13.68 7.17 -8.63
C LEU A 243 -13.98 5.75 -9.12
N GLY A 244 -13.04 4.81 -9.00
CA GLY A 244 -13.22 3.40 -9.38
C GLY A 244 -13.20 3.12 -10.88
N HIS A 245 -12.89 4.12 -11.72
CA HIS A 245 -12.80 3.94 -13.16
C HIS A 245 -11.43 3.36 -13.55
N PRO A 246 -11.37 2.29 -14.36
CA PRO A 246 -10.12 1.85 -14.95
C PRO A 246 -9.59 2.93 -15.89
N VAL A 247 -8.29 3.21 -15.82
CA VAL A 247 -7.65 4.11 -16.80
C VAL A 247 -7.60 3.37 -18.13
N ASN A 248 -8.52 3.69 -19.03
CA ASN A 248 -8.34 3.36 -20.44
C ASN A 248 -7.12 4.14 -20.92
N ARG A 249 -5.97 3.48 -21.01
CA ARG A 249 -4.86 3.97 -21.81
C ARG A 249 -5.27 3.84 -23.27
N SER A 250 -5.99 4.84 -23.78
CA SER A 250 -6.05 5.05 -25.22
C SER A 250 -4.64 5.39 -25.67
N ALA A 251 -3.98 4.41 -26.30
CA ALA A 251 -2.73 4.63 -27.00
C ALA A 251 -2.98 5.62 -28.14
N ALA A 252 -2.71 6.89 -27.93
CA ALA A 252 -2.39 7.81 -29.01
C ALA A 252 -0.88 7.73 -29.21
N GLY A 253 -0.45 6.65 -29.88
CA GLY A 253 0.88 6.56 -30.45
C GLY A 253 0.84 7.21 -31.82
N ASP A 254 1.60 8.28 -31.96
CA ASP A 254 2.00 8.85 -33.24
C ASP A 254 2.49 7.75 -34.20
N SER A 255 1.94 7.73 -35.41
CA SER A 255 2.55 7.06 -36.55
C SER A 255 2.71 8.05 -37.70
N THR A 256 3.79 8.82 -37.60
CA THR A 256 4.42 9.47 -38.74
C THR A 256 5.33 8.44 -39.42
N THR A 257 4.91 7.88 -40.55
CA THR A 257 5.81 7.36 -41.59
C THR A 257 5.14 7.50 -42.95
N GLY A 258 5.78 8.27 -43.82
CA GLY A 258 5.39 8.43 -45.22
C GLY A 258 6.05 7.40 -46.15
N SER A 259 5.57 7.44 -47.40
CA SER A 259 6.11 6.86 -48.65
C SER A 259 6.04 5.32 -48.76
N SER A 260 5.63 4.69 -49.86
CA SER A 260 5.45 5.11 -51.26
C SER A 260 4.71 4.04 -52.11
N LEU A 261 4.04 4.51 -53.16
CA LEU A 261 3.87 3.97 -54.53
C LEU A 261 3.37 2.54 -54.82
N SER A 262 2.20 2.48 -55.48
CA SER A 262 1.83 1.76 -56.74
C SER A 262 0.31 1.51 -56.69
N GLY A 263 -0.54 1.94 -57.63
CA GLY A 263 -0.45 1.86 -59.07
C GLY A 263 -1.38 0.74 -59.55
N CYS A 264 -2.66 1.05 -59.81
CA CYS A 264 -3.52 0.33 -60.77
C CYS A 264 -4.88 1.03 -60.94
N SER A 265 -5.01 1.72 -62.06
CA SER A 265 -6.22 2.23 -62.67
C SER A 265 -7.04 1.14 -63.34
N SER A 266 -8.38 1.15 -63.19
CA SER A 266 -9.36 0.94 -64.27
C SER A 266 -10.78 0.73 -63.71
N GLY A 267 -11.79 1.29 -64.38
CA GLY A 267 -13.14 0.71 -64.38
C GLY A 267 -14.28 1.59 -63.90
N SER A 268 -14.72 2.50 -64.77
CA SER A 268 -16.08 3.05 -64.83
C SER A 268 -17.17 1.96 -64.79
N ILE A 269 -18.33 2.26 -64.17
CA ILE A 269 -19.66 2.19 -64.82
C ILE A 269 -20.67 2.91 -63.92
N SER A 270 -21.47 3.76 -64.57
CA SER A 270 -22.58 4.54 -64.02
C SER A 270 -23.89 3.76 -64.10
N ARG A 271 -24.70 3.83 -63.03
CA ARG A 271 -26.12 4.20 -62.96
C ARG A 271 -26.78 3.55 -61.74
#